data_AF-A0A2R5EXD7-F1
#
_entry.id   AF-A0A2R5EXD7-F1
#
_cell.length_a   1.000
_cell.length_b   1.000
_cell.length_c   1.000
_cell.angle_alpha   90.00
_cell.angle_beta   90.00
_cell.angle_gamma   90.00
#
_symmetry.space_group_name_H-M   'P 1'
#
loop_
_entity.id
_entity.type
_entity.pdbx_description
1 polymer ?
#
loop_
_entity_poly.entity_id
_entity_poly.type
_entity_poly.pdbx_seq_one_letter_code
_entity_poly.pdbx_strand_id
1 'polypeptide(L)'
;MTKMFKKSLMLTLMAMALVLAMAASAFAATESYEFHYGGSYHSHSSSYISGPADVTGGQVTIKLTGNYFPEIQVGSTVYYGSYDTGSNLTTFVFPGSASADIPVELKVVAGPHNMVYNLTLVWL
;
A
#
# COMPACT_ATOMS: atom_id res chain seq x y z
N MET A 1 -33.11 -22.03 40.13
CA MET A 1 -32.75 -22.01 38.68
C MET A 1 -31.93 -20.79 38.23
N THR A 2 -31.73 -19.75 39.05
CA THR A 2 -31.08 -18.48 38.66
C THR A 2 -29.54 -18.50 38.62
N LYS A 3 -28.88 -19.56 39.12
CA LYS A 3 -27.41 -19.65 39.15
C LYS A 3 -26.80 -20.20 37.84
N MET A 4 -27.55 -20.94 37.02
CA MET A 4 -27.00 -21.56 35.79
C MET A 4 -26.91 -20.57 34.62
N PHE A 5 -27.86 -19.64 34.50
CA PHE A 5 -27.85 -18.61 33.45
C PHE A 5 -26.65 -17.65 33.54
N LYS A 6 -26.19 -17.33 34.76
CA LYS A 6 -25.05 -16.41 34.96
C LYS A 6 -23.71 -17.00 34.49
N LYS A 7 -23.54 -18.32 34.56
CA LYS A 7 -22.30 -18.99 34.12
C LYS A 7 -22.22 -19.10 32.59
N SER A 8 -23.34 -19.44 31.93
CA SER A 8 -23.39 -19.53 30.47
C SER A 8 -23.14 -18.17 29.80
N LEU A 9 -23.75 -17.10 30.32
CA LEU A 9 -23.54 -15.74 29.79
C LEU A 9 -22.09 -15.27 29.96
N MET A 10 -21.45 -15.59 31.10
CA MET A 10 -20.06 -15.23 31.37
C MET A 10 -19.07 -15.99 30.49
N LEU A 11 -19.32 -17.28 30.21
CA LEU A 11 -18.50 -18.05 29.26
C LEU A 11 -18.65 -17.54 27.82
N THR A 12 -19.86 -17.17 27.39
CA THR A 12 -20.08 -16.59 26.06
C THR A 12 -19.43 -15.21 25.92
N LEU A 13 -19.50 -14.35 26.95
CA LEU A 13 -18.82 -13.06 26.94
C LEU A 13 -17.29 -13.20 26.90
N MET A 14 -16.74 -14.16 27.64
CA MET A 14 -15.29 -14.41 27.68
C MET A 14 -14.78 -15.03 26.37
N ALA A 15 -15.57 -15.91 25.74
CA ALA A 15 -15.27 -16.42 24.40
C ALA A 15 -15.37 -15.32 23.32
N MET A 16 -16.35 -14.42 23.43
CA MET A 16 -16.50 -13.28 22.51
C MET A 16 -15.38 -12.24 22.70
N ALA A 17 -14.93 -12.00 23.93
CA ALA A 17 -13.77 -11.16 24.21
C ALA A 17 -12.46 -11.77 23.70
N LEU A 18 -12.31 -13.10 23.74
CA LEU A 18 -11.16 -13.79 23.16
C LEU A 18 -11.16 -13.70 21.63
N VAL A 19 -12.32 -13.83 20.97
CA VAL A 19 -12.46 -13.66 19.51
C VAL A 19 -12.24 -12.22 19.07
N LEU A 20 -12.64 -11.21 19.86
CA LEU A 20 -12.31 -9.80 19.60
C LEU A 20 -10.82 -9.49 19.80
N ALA A 21 -10.14 -10.15 20.73
CA ALA A 21 -8.70 -9.99 20.94
C ALA A 21 -7.85 -10.70 19.85
N MET A 22 -8.47 -11.60 19.07
CA MET A 22 -7.85 -12.27 17.93
C MET A 22 -8.18 -11.59 16.59
N ALA A 23 -8.81 -10.40 16.61
CA ALA A 23 -9.05 -9.58 15.42
C ALA A 23 -7.72 -9.05 14.86
N ALA A 24 -7.08 -9.95 14.11
CA ALA A 24 -6.11 -9.72 13.06
C ALA A 24 -5.00 -8.73 13.39
N SER A 25 -3.90 -9.28 13.91
CA SER A 25 -2.61 -9.01 13.29
C SER A 25 -2.70 -9.49 11.83
N ALA A 26 -3.40 -8.73 10.98
CA ALA A 26 -3.20 -8.86 9.54
C ALA A 26 -1.77 -8.37 9.33
N PHE A 27 -0.83 -9.30 9.31
CA PHE A 27 0.54 -8.99 8.96
C PHE A 27 0.48 -8.31 7.61
N ALA A 28 0.92 -7.05 7.58
CA ALA A 28 1.17 -6.37 6.33
C ALA A 28 2.12 -7.23 5.52
N ALA A 29 1.66 -7.76 4.39
CA ALA A 29 2.52 -8.47 3.48
C ALA A 29 3.42 -7.43 2.83
N THR A 30 4.70 -7.44 3.17
CA THR A 30 5.68 -6.57 2.54
C THR A 30 6.19 -7.24 1.27
N GLU A 31 5.97 -6.60 0.13
CA GLU A 31 6.31 -7.17 -1.18
C GLU A 31 7.31 -6.26 -1.89
N SER A 32 8.41 -6.85 -2.35
CA SER A 32 9.40 -6.11 -3.13
C SER A 32 8.86 -5.88 -4.53
N TYR A 33 9.20 -4.73 -5.12
CA TYR A 33 8.76 -4.37 -6.47
C TYR A 33 9.78 -3.48 -7.16
N GLU A 34 9.63 -3.36 -8.47
CA GLU A 34 10.37 -2.43 -9.31
C GLU A 34 9.46 -1.80 -10.37
N PHE A 35 9.92 -0.69 -10.96
CA PHE A 35 9.23 -0.08 -12.09
C PHE A 35 9.82 -0.54 -13.42
N HIS A 36 8.93 -0.95 -14.32
CA HIS A 36 9.22 -1.17 -15.72
C HIS A 36 8.72 0.00 -16.57
N TYR A 37 9.44 0.33 -17.63
CA TYR A 37 9.03 1.29 -18.67
C TYR A 37 9.16 0.61 -20.04
N GLY A 38 8.08 0.59 -20.83
CA GLY A 38 8.07 -0.13 -22.11
C GLY A 38 8.26 -1.66 -21.95
N GLY A 39 7.86 -2.22 -20.80
CA GLY A 39 7.92 -3.66 -20.52
C GLY A 39 9.26 -4.17 -19.96
N SER A 40 10.26 -3.30 -19.77
CA SER A 40 11.56 -3.67 -19.19
C SER A 40 11.87 -2.86 -17.94
N TYR A 41 12.69 -3.42 -17.03
CA TYR A 41 13.19 -2.74 -15.85
C TYR A 41 13.72 -1.33 -16.19
N HIS A 42 13.27 -0.33 -15.42
CA HIS A 42 13.64 1.05 -15.62
C HIS A 42 14.38 1.59 -14.39
N SER A 43 15.71 1.54 -14.44
CA SER A 43 16.60 1.90 -13.33
C SER A 43 16.34 3.29 -12.76
N HIS A 44 16.04 4.28 -13.60
CA HIS A 44 15.80 5.64 -13.14
C HIS A 44 14.55 5.75 -12.27
N SER A 45 13.41 5.22 -12.73
CA SER A 45 12.17 5.23 -11.94
C SER A 45 12.33 4.39 -10.67
N SER A 46 12.93 3.20 -10.78
CA SER A 46 13.12 2.29 -9.65
C SER A 46 14.07 2.84 -8.59
N SER A 47 15.01 3.74 -8.96
CA SER A 47 15.94 4.36 -7.99
C SER A 47 15.24 5.24 -6.93
N TYR A 48 13.99 5.63 -7.18
CA TYR A 48 13.21 6.41 -6.23
C TYR A 48 12.46 5.55 -5.21
N ILE A 49 12.36 4.23 -5.41
CA ILE A 49 11.62 3.33 -4.51
C ILE A 49 12.28 3.33 -3.12
N SER A 50 11.48 3.58 -2.09
CA SER A 50 11.92 3.55 -0.69
C SER A 50 11.36 2.31 0.01
N GLY A 51 12.05 1.18 -0.19
CA GLY A 51 11.70 -0.11 0.41
C GLY A 51 10.52 -0.83 -0.23
N PRO A 52 10.14 -2.00 0.32
CA PRO A 52 9.03 -2.80 -0.20
C PRO A 52 7.69 -2.08 -0.03
N ALA A 53 6.71 -2.49 -0.84
CA ALA A 53 5.33 -2.06 -0.68
C ALA A 53 4.68 -2.79 0.51
N ASP A 54 3.73 -2.14 1.18
CA ASP A 54 2.81 -2.80 2.11
C ASP A 54 1.52 -3.17 1.36
N VAL A 55 1.18 -4.46 1.34
CA VAL A 55 0.01 -5.02 0.67
C VAL A 55 -0.94 -5.61 1.71
N THR A 56 -1.91 -4.81 2.16
CA THR A 56 -2.82 -5.17 3.24
C THR A 56 -4.26 -4.83 2.90
N GLY A 57 -5.19 -5.77 3.14
CA GLY A 57 -6.63 -5.48 3.07
C GLY A 57 -7.12 -5.03 1.69
N GLY A 58 -6.47 -5.47 0.61
CA GLY A 58 -6.78 -5.05 -0.76
C GLY A 58 -6.24 -3.67 -1.14
N GLN A 59 -5.32 -3.12 -0.34
CA GLN A 59 -4.62 -1.87 -0.60
C GLN A 59 -3.13 -2.14 -0.77
N VAL A 60 -2.50 -1.37 -1.65
CA VAL A 60 -1.06 -1.29 -1.84
C VAL A 60 -0.61 0.09 -1.37
N THR A 61 0.41 0.11 -0.52
CA THR A 61 1.08 1.33 -0.07
C THR A 61 2.52 1.31 -0.57
N ILE A 62 2.89 2.30 -1.39
CA ILE A 62 4.27 2.49 -1.86
C ILE A 62 4.83 3.81 -1.36
N LYS A 63 6.16 3.88 -1.26
CA LYS A 63 6.89 5.09 -0.88
C LYS A 63 7.98 5.38 -1.90
N LEU A 64 8.01 6.62 -2.39
CA LEU A 64 9.03 7.13 -3.29
C LEU A 64 9.81 8.26 -2.62
N THR A 65 11.12 8.32 -2.83
CA THR A 65 11.99 9.33 -2.24
C THR A 65 11.84 10.68 -2.96
N GLY A 66 11.57 11.75 -2.22
CA GLY A 66 11.46 13.13 -2.74
C GLY A 66 10.02 13.63 -2.90
N ASN A 67 9.89 14.93 -3.11
CA ASN A 67 8.62 15.67 -3.26
C ASN A 67 8.32 16.00 -4.73
N TYR A 68 8.46 15.01 -5.61
CA TYR A 68 8.32 15.22 -7.06
C TYR A 68 7.06 14.56 -7.62
N PHE A 69 6.30 13.83 -6.81
CA PHE A 69 5.28 12.90 -7.27
C PHE A 69 3.90 13.35 -6.76
N PRO A 70 3.23 14.30 -7.43
CA PRO A 70 1.93 14.79 -6.96
C PRO A 70 0.84 13.73 -7.03
N GLU A 71 0.86 12.86 -8.05
CA GLU A 71 -0.19 11.88 -8.28
C GLU A 71 0.32 10.65 -9.02
N ILE A 72 -0.37 9.52 -8.79
CA ILE A 72 -0.24 8.28 -9.52
C ILE A 72 -1.64 7.84 -9.98
N GLN A 73 -1.78 7.44 -11.23
CA GLN A 73 -3.02 6.86 -11.74
C GLN A 73 -2.90 5.35 -11.79
N VAL A 74 -3.93 4.66 -11.30
CA VAL A 74 -4.07 3.20 -11.40
C VAL A 74 -5.39 2.90 -12.11
N GLY A 75 -5.31 2.29 -13.29
CA GLY A 75 -6.46 2.22 -14.20
C GLY A 75 -6.95 3.61 -14.58
N SER A 76 -8.21 3.93 -14.26
CA SER A 76 -8.82 5.25 -14.54
C SER A 76 -8.89 6.18 -13.32
N THR A 77 -8.33 5.77 -12.17
CA THR A 77 -8.45 6.53 -10.91
C THR A 77 -7.11 7.15 -10.52
N VAL A 78 -7.15 8.43 -10.15
CA VAL A 78 -6.00 9.19 -9.69
C VAL A 78 -5.90 9.12 -8.15
N TYR A 79 -4.70 8.87 -7.65
CA TYR A 79 -4.36 8.83 -6.23
C TYR A 79 -3.26 9.86 -5.96
N TYR A 80 -3.50 10.74 -4.99
CA TYR A 80 -2.57 11.82 -4.66
C TYR A 80 -1.47 11.36 -3.71
N GLY A 81 -0.26 11.84 -3.94
CA GLY A 81 0.89 11.58 -3.09
C GLY A 81 0.82 12.39 -1.80
N SER A 82 1.11 11.74 -0.66
CA SER A 82 1.28 12.42 0.62
C SER A 82 2.78 12.55 0.91
N TYR A 83 3.31 13.77 0.81
CA TYR A 83 4.72 14.06 1.09
C TYR A 83 4.97 14.36 2.56
N ASP A 84 5.96 13.69 3.14
CA ASP A 84 6.47 13.93 4.48
C ASP A 84 7.89 14.50 4.41
N THR A 85 8.07 15.73 4.91
CA THR A 85 9.36 16.43 4.95
C THR A 85 10.35 15.80 5.93
N GLY A 86 9.88 15.12 6.99
CA GLY A 86 10.73 14.50 7.98
C GLY A 86 11.44 13.25 7.46
N SER A 87 10.75 12.47 6.63
CA SER A 87 11.30 11.26 5.98
C SER A 87 11.79 11.51 4.55
N ASN A 88 11.44 12.64 3.94
CA ASN A 88 11.64 12.94 2.52
C ASN A 88 11.00 11.89 1.60
N LEU A 89 9.82 11.39 1.95
CA LEU A 89 9.10 10.37 1.19
C LEU A 89 7.73 10.89 0.75
N THR A 90 7.37 10.58 -0.49
CA THR A 90 5.99 10.64 -0.97
C THR A 90 5.35 9.26 -0.88
N THR A 91 4.23 9.17 -0.18
CA THR A 91 3.48 7.92 -0.01
C THR A 91 2.24 7.92 -0.90
N PHE A 92 2.01 6.80 -1.59
CA PHE A 92 0.77 6.53 -2.32
C PHE A 92 0.06 5.33 -1.71
N VAL A 93 -1.28 5.40 -1.65
CA VAL A 93 -2.14 4.30 -1.22
C VAL A 93 -3.25 4.13 -2.24
N PHE A 94 -3.37 2.93 -2.82
CA PHE A 94 -4.36 2.61 -3.83
C PHE A 94 -4.83 1.15 -3.72
N PRO A 95 -6.02 0.79 -4.24
CA PRO A 95 -6.48 -0.59 -4.27
C PRO A 95 -5.58 -1.49 -5.12
N GLY A 96 -5.30 -2.70 -4.63
CA GLY A 96 -4.48 -3.67 -5.35
C GLY A 96 -4.09 -4.88 -4.51
N SER A 97 -3.36 -5.79 -5.16
CA SER A 97 -2.76 -6.99 -4.56
C SER A 97 -1.46 -7.35 -5.27
N ALA A 98 -0.62 -8.16 -4.62
CA ALA A 98 0.62 -8.67 -5.21
C ALA A 98 0.42 -9.91 -6.12
N SER A 99 -0.81 -10.19 -6.54
CA SER A 99 -1.12 -11.35 -7.38
C SER A 99 -0.85 -11.12 -8.87
N ALA A 100 -0.67 -9.86 -9.28
CA ALA A 100 -0.37 -9.46 -10.64
C ALA A 100 0.29 -8.07 -10.65
N ASP A 101 1.12 -7.83 -11.65
CA ASP A 101 1.73 -6.51 -11.88
C ASP A 101 0.68 -5.43 -12.10
N ILE A 102 1.00 -4.20 -11.68
CA ILE A 102 0.07 -3.08 -11.67
C ILE A 102 0.53 -2.02 -12.69
N PRO A 103 -0.22 -1.78 -13.77
CA PRO A 103 0.04 -0.66 -14.67
C PRO A 103 -0.28 0.65 -13.94
N VAL A 104 0.65 1.61 -14.00
CA VAL A 104 0.50 2.92 -13.37
C VAL A 104 0.94 4.05 -14.29
N GLU A 105 0.30 5.21 -14.17
CA GLU A 105 0.78 6.45 -14.78
C GLU A 105 1.26 7.39 -13.68
N LEU A 106 2.57 7.59 -13.57
CA LEU A 106 3.17 8.40 -12.51
C LEU A 106 3.40 9.82 -13.03
N LYS A 107 2.76 10.82 -12.40
CA LYS A 107 3.05 12.22 -12.65
C LYS A 107 4.33 12.62 -11.90
N VAL A 108 5.24 13.26 -12.61
CA VAL A 108 6.47 13.82 -12.04
C VAL A 108 6.51 15.31 -12.30
N VAL A 109 6.75 16.08 -11.24
CA VAL A 109 6.96 17.53 -11.23
C VAL A 109 8.26 17.82 -10.48
N ALA A 110 9.36 17.91 -11.22
CA ALA A 110 10.71 18.15 -10.70
C ALA A 110 11.47 19.11 -11.62
N GLY A 111 11.49 20.41 -11.27
CA GLY A 111 12.16 21.43 -12.06
C GLY A 111 11.63 21.49 -13.51
N PRO A 112 12.45 21.23 -14.54
CA PRO A 112 12.01 21.22 -15.94
C PRO A 112 11.12 20.02 -16.29
N HIS A 113 11.05 18.99 -15.44
CA HIS A 113 10.20 17.83 -15.67
C HIS A 113 8.81 18.08 -15.13
N ASN A 114 7.82 18.13 -16.02
CA ASN A 114 6.40 18.18 -15.70
C ASN A 114 5.64 17.24 -16.66
N MET A 115 5.76 15.93 -16.42
CA MET A 115 5.29 14.90 -17.36
C MET A 115 4.74 13.67 -16.65
N VAL A 116 4.00 12.85 -17.40
CA VAL A 116 3.43 11.58 -16.95
C VAL A 116 4.24 10.46 -17.57
N TYR A 117 4.57 9.45 -16.78
CA TYR A 117 5.29 8.26 -17.22
C TYR A 117 4.40 7.02 -17.08
N ASN A 118 4.26 6.28 -18.18
CA ASN A 118 3.53 5.02 -18.20
C ASN A 118 4.46 3.90 -17.75
N LEU A 119 4.28 3.47 -16.50
CA LEU A 119 5.11 2.46 -15.85
C LEU A 119 4.28 1.21 -15.54
N THR A 120 4.97 0.12 -15.25
CA THR A 120 4.38 -1.05 -14.62
C THR A 120 5.11 -1.29 -13.31
N LEU A 121 4.37 -1.37 -12.21
CA LEU A 121 4.88 -1.91 -10.95
C LEU A 121 4.92 -3.43 -11.08
N VAL A 122 6.12 -3.99 -11.08
CA VAL A 122 6.38 -5.44 -11.20
C VAL A 122 6.82 -5.99 -9.85
N TRP A 123 6.17 -7.04 -9.38
CA TRP A 123 6.50 -7.70 -8.12
C TRP A 123 7.72 -8.61 -8.26
N LEU A 124 8.54 -8.73 -7.21
CA LEU A 124 9.81 -9.50 -7.19
C LEU A 124 9.74 -10.75 -6.32
#